data_AF-A0A496RX37-F1
#
_entry.id   AF-A0A496RX37-F1
#
_cell.length_a   1.000
_cell.length_b   1.000
_cell.length_c   1.000
_cell.angle_alpha   90.00
_cell.angle_beta   90.00
_cell.angle_gamma   90.00
#
_symmetry.space_group_name_H-M   'P 1'
#
loop_
_entity.id
_entity.type
_entity.pdbx_description
1 polymer ?
#
loop_
_entity_poly.entity_id
_entity_poly.type
_entity_poly.pdbx_seq_one_letter_code
_entity_poly.pdbx_strand_id
1 'polypeptide(L)'
;MDTRRRRIIITFLLSVILLSFSWNPISLCEEFNHIEKLFDLRTSIGEQGKLLPEKIKTRTGNDLSTLERIFELNTSALTTIEAYFQILKIAMSTETESNSETVSILNEWLAFINNQCGYDIEYLEEALKESMDNEVIEQINTAKENIKRLSQIVSEGINENNMMAGNTD
;
A
#
# COMPACT_ATOMS: atom_id res chain seq x y z
N MET A 1 15.38 12.84 -16.21
CA MET A 1 15.77 12.41 -14.85
C MET A 1 16.45 11.05 -14.97
N ASP A 2 17.73 10.96 -14.62
CA ASP A 2 18.62 9.83 -14.96
C ASP A 2 18.32 8.54 -14.13
N THR A 3 18.43 7.36 -14.76
CA THR A 3 18.10 6.05 -14.18
C THR A 3 18.94 5.71 -12.95
N ARG A 4 20.17 6.24 -12.86
CA ARG A 4 21.01 6.14 -11.66
C ARG A 4 20.45 6.92 -10.47
N ARG A 5 19.85 8.10 -10.69
CA ARG A 5 19.23 8.89 -9.61
C ARG A 5 17.94 8.24 -9.10
N ARG A 6 17.16 7.60 -9.98
CA ARG A 6 15.97 6.81 -9.58
C ARG A 6 16.36 5.61 -8.70
N ARG A 7 17.41 4.86 -9.07
CA ARG A 7 17.90 3.73 -8.26
C ARG A 7 18.41 4.17 -6.89
N ILE A 8 19.16 5.26 -6.80
CA ILE A 8 19.68 5.76 -5.51
C ILE A 8 18.54 6.20 -4.59
N ILE A 9 17.52 6.89 -5.10
CA ILE A 9 16.36 7.32 -4.30
C ILE A 9 15.53 6.11 -3.85
N ILE A 10 15.30 5.12 -4.71
CA ILE A 10 14.57 3.90 -4.37
C ILE A 10 15.34 3.06 -3.34
N THR A 11 16.66 2.91 -3.48
CA THR A 11 17.49 2.21 -2.51
C THR A 11 17.56 2.96 -1.18
N PHE A 12 17.58 4.30 -1.18
CA PHE A 12 17.58 5.09 0.05
C PHE A 12 16.23 4.98 0.77
N LEU A 13 15.11 5.05 0.05
CA LEU A 13 13.76 4.82 0.59
C LEU A 13 13.61 3.40 1.15
N LEU A 14 14.06 2.37 0.43
CA LEU A 14 14.07 0.98 0.91
C LEU A 14 15.00 0.75 2.10
N SER A 15 16.12 1.47 2.20
CA SER A 15 17.06 1.34 3.33
C SER A 15 16.55 2.01 4.62
N VAL A 16 15.70 3.03 4.51
CA VAL A 16 15.01 3.65 5.65
C VAL A 16 13.82 2.77 6.10
N ILE A 17 13.19 2.03 5.17
CA ILE A 17 12.08 1.10 5.43
C ILE A 17 12.51 -0.16 6.22
N LEU A 18 13.78 -0.57 6.17
CA LEU A 18 14.26 -1.82 6.80
C LEU A 18 14.86 -1.67 8.20
N LEU A 19 15.06 -0.47 8.72
CA LEU A 19 15.57 -0.26 10.08
C LEU A 19 14.43 -0.05 11.07
N SER A 20 13.77 -1.18 11.38
CA SER A 20 13.34 -1.59 12.73
C SER A 20 12.95 -0.48 13.72
N PHE A 21 11.64 -0.23 13.84
CA PHE A 21 11.07 0.37 15.05
C PHE A 21 9.98 -0.54 15.61
N SER A 22 10.31 -1.14 16.76
CA SER A 22 9.45 -1.98 17.61
C SER A 22 8.23 -1.17 18.10
N TRP A 23 7.08 -1.34 17.46
CA TRP A 23 5.78 -1.05 18.04
C TRP A 23 5.19 -2.34 18.61
N ASN A 24 4.48 -2.25 19.74
CA ASN A 24 3.66 -3.36 20.23
C ASN A 24 2.34 -3.32 19.44
N PRO A 25 2.12 -4.21 18.45
CA PRO A 25 0.96 -4.14 17.54
C PRO A 25 -0.38 -4.23 18.28
N ILE A 26 -0.36 -4.83 19.46
CA ILE A 26 -1.52 -5.20 20.27
C ILE A 26 -2.36 -3.98 20.69
N SER A 27 -1.74 -2.86 21.08
CA SER A 27 -2.53 -1.70 21.58
C SER A 27 -3.22 -0.90 20.48
N LEU A 28 -2.83 -1.09 19.21
CA LEU A 28 -3.46 -0.43 18.05
C LEU A 28 -4.63 -1.24 17.49
N CYS A 29 -4.51 -2.56 17.50
CA CYS A 29 -5.57 -3.45 17.06
C CYS A 29 -6.80 -3.43 17.98
N GLU A 30 -6.64 -3.03 19.26
CA GLU A 30 -7.76 -2.87 20.19
C GLU A 30 -8.68 -1.68 19.85
N GLU A 31 -8.15 -0.64 19.18
CA GLU A 31 -8.92 0.56 18.79
C GLU A 31 -9.26 0.60 17.29
N PHE A 32 -8.44 0.00 16.42
CA PHE A 32 -8.58 0.11 14.96
C PHE A 32 -8.43 -1.23 14.23
N ASN A 33 -9.54 -1.78 13.76
CA ASN A 33 -9.58 -3.08 13.07
C ASN A 33 -8.88 -3.03 11.70
N HIS A 34 -8.93 -1.89 11.00
CA HIS A 34 -8.25 -1.73 9.71
C HIS A 34 -6.71 -1.77 9.81
N ILE A 35 -6.13 -1.47 11.00
CA ILE A 35 -4.67 -1.49 11.21
C ILE A 35 -4.12 -2.91 11.14
N GLU A 36 -4.79 -3.90 11.73
CA GLU A 36 -4.39 -5.30 11.64
C GLU A 36 -4.36 -5.76 10.17
N LYS A 37 -5.41 -5.42 9.42
CA LYS A 37 -5.51 -5.73 7.99
C LYS A 37 -4.38 -5.08 7.17
N LEU A 38 -3.92 -3.88 7.54
CA LEU A 38 -2.76 -3.23 6.90
C LEU A 38 -1.47 -4.01 7.13
N PHE A 39 -1.23 -4.56 8.31
CA PHE A 39 -0.05 -5.38 8.57
C PHE A 39 -0.05 -6.67 7.75
N ASP A 40 -1.21 -7.33 7.66
CA ASP A 40 -1.37 -8.53 6.82
C ASP A 40 -1.17 -8.21 5.35
N LEU A 41 -1.75 -7.10 4.88
CA LEU A 41 -1.60 -6.65 3.50
C LEU A 41 -0.14 -6.33 3.18
N ARG A 42 0.54 -5.58 4.07
CA ARG A 42 1.97 -5.27 3.95
C ARG A 42 2.82 -6.53 3.81
N THR A 43 2.54 -7.55 4.61
CA THR A 43 3.24 -8.83 4.55
C THR A 43 3.02 -9.51 3.20
N SER A 44 1.77 -9.59 2.74
CA SER A 44 1.43 -10.21 1.45
C SER A 44 2.09 -9.49 0.26
N ILE A 45 2.05 -8.16 0.23
CA ILE A 45 2.70 -7.37 -0.82
C ILE A 45 4.23 -7.56 -0.75
N GLY A 46 4.79 -7.59 0.46
CA GLY A 46 6.22 -7.82 0.69
C GLY A 46 6.69 -9.20 0.22
N GLU A 47 5.88 -10.24 0.41
CA GLU A 47 6.17 -11.59 -0.08
C GLU A 47 6.14 -11.64 -1.61
N GLN A 48 5.12 -11.07 -2.24
CA GLN A 48 5.04 -10.97 -3.70
C GLN A 48 6.24 -10.18 -4.26
N GLY A 49 6.60 -9.05 -3.63
CA GLY A 49 7.74 -8.22 -4.02
C GLY A 49 9.09 -8.93 -4.01
N LYS A 50 9.26 -9.98 -3.19
CA LYS A 50 10.49 -10.80 -3.16
C LYS A 50 10.59 -11.75 -4.36
N LEU A 51 9.46 -12.17 -4.91
CA LEU A 51 9.40 -13.14 -6.02
C LEU A 51 9.55 -12.47 -7.40
N LEU A 52 9.03 -11.26 -7.54
CA LEU A 52 8.97 -10.53 -8.82
C LEU A 52 10.33 -10.29 -9.48
N PRO A 53 11.42 -9.89 -8.78
CA PRO A 53 12.70 -9.62 -9.42
C PRO A 53 13.29 -10.81 -10.19
N GLU A 54 13.14 -12.04 -9.68
CA GLU A 54 13.60 -13.24 -10.38
C GLU A 54 12.71 -13.57 -11.57
N LYS A 55 11.39 -13.42 -11.42
CA LYS A 55 10.44 -13.63 -12.53
C LYS A 55 10.70 -12.65 -13.68
N ILE A 56 10.86 -11.37 -13.38
CA ILE A 56 11.16 -10.30 -14.35
C ILE A 56 12.39 -10.62 -15.20
N LYS A 57 13.48 -11.13 -14.61
CA LYS A 57 14.71 -11.48 -15.34
C LYS A 57 14.52 -12.53 -16.45
N THR A 58 13.49 -13.36 -16.32
CA THR A 58 13.27 -14.52 -17.21
C THR A 58 12.19 -14.28 -18.27
N ARG A 59 11.51 -13.13 -18.23
CA ARG A 59 10.39 -12.80 -19.12
C ARG A 59 10.76 -11.74 -20.15
N THR A 60 9.98 -11.66 -21.22
CA THR A 60 10.13 -10.68 -22.30
C THR A 60 8.76 -10.23 -22.80
N GLY A 61 8.72 -9.17 -23.62
CA GLY A 61 7.47 -8.69 -24.22
C GLY A 61 6.44 -8.20 -23.18
N ASN A 62 5.16 -8.47 -23.45
CA ASN A 62 4.05 -7.98 -22.63
C ASN A 62 4.06 -8.54 -21.20
N ASP A 63 4.48 -9.79 -21.03
CA ASP A 63 4.60 -10.42 -19.71
C ASP A 63 5.67 -9.73 -18.85
N LEU A 64 6.80 -9.33 -19.44
CA LEU A 64 7.82 -8.53 -18.74
C LEU A 64 7.24 -7.19 -18.28
N SER A 65 6.62 -6.44 -19.20
CA SER A 65 6.04 -5.13 -18.87
C SER A 65 4.96 -5.24 -17.79
N THR A 66 4.17 -6.31 -17.80
CA THR A 66 3.17 -6.58 -16.78
C THR A 66 3.81 -6.83 -15.41
N LEU A 67 4.84 -7.67 -15.34
CA LEU A 67 5.54 -7.96 -14.07
C LEU A 67 6.29 -6.74 -13.52
N GLU A 68 6.91 -5.94 -14.38
CA GLU A 68 7.53 -4.67 -14.00
C GLU A 68 6.49 -3.71 -13.42
N ARG A 69 5.32 -3.61 -14.06
CA ARG A 69 4.24 -2.77 -13.57
C ARG A 69 3.68 -3.26 -12.23
N ILE A 70 3.49 -4.57 -12.06
CA ILE A 70 3.10 -5.14 -10.75
C ILE A 70 4.12 -4.79 -9.67
N PHE A 71 5.42 -4.85 -9.98
CA PHE A 71 6.46 -4.49 -9.03
C PHE A 71 6.40 -3.01 -8.63
N GLU A 72 6.10 -2.10 -9.56
CA GLU A 72 5.85 -0.69 -9.28
C GLU A 72 4.61 -0.49 -8.40
N LEU A 73 3.51 -1.18 -8.70
CA LEU A 73 2.27 -1.13 -7.91
C LEU A 73 2.52 -1.58 -6.47
N ASN A 74 3.23 -2.69 -6.29
CA ASN A 74 3.61 -3.18 -4.95
C ASN A 74 4.47 -2.18 -4.19
N THR A 75 5.41 -1.53 -4.87
CA THR A 75 6.26 -0.49 -4.25
C THR A 75 5.43 0.71 -3.82
N SER A 76 4.49 1.15 -4.67
CA SER A 76 3.58 2.26 -4.37
C SER A 76 2.67 1.92 -3.19
N ALA A 77 2.06 0.73 -3.19
CA ALA A 77 1.19 0.27 -2.12
C ALA A 77 1.92 0.17 -0.77
N LEU A 78 3.14 -0.37 -0.74
CA LEU A 78 3.95 -0.38 0.49
C LEU A 78 4.27 1.03 0.98
N THR A 79 4.61 1.95 0.08
CA THR A 79 4.87 3.35 0.46
C THR A 79 3.64 4.00 1.08
N THR A 80 2.46 3.73 0.52
CA THR A 80 1.19 4.19 1.08
C THR A 80 0.94 3.59 2.46
N ILE A 81 1.14 2.29 2.66
CA ILE A 81 0.92 1.67 3.98
C ILE A 81 1.86 2.27 5.03
N GLU A 82 3.13 2.51 4.69
CA GLU A 82 4.10 3.10 5.62
C GLU A 82 3.77 4.56 5.96
N ALA A 83 3.38 5.37 4.96
CA ALA A 83 2.95 6.75 5.20
C ALA A 83 1.70 6.81 6.09
N TYR A 84 0.77 5.86 5.92
CA TYR A 84 -0.42 5.74 6.77
C TYR A 84 -0.05 5.51 8.23
N PHE A 85 0.83 4.54 8.51
CA PHE A 85 1.30 4.28 9.87
C PHE A 85 2.02 5.49 10.49
N GLN A 86 2.77 6.26 9.70
CA GLN A 86 3.44 7.47 10.20
C GLN A 86 2.45 8.57 10.59
N ILE A 87 1.42 8.82 9.78
CA ILE A 87 0.41 9.85 10.07
C ILE A 87 -0.42 9.45 11.28
N LEU A 88 -0.87 8.18 11.35
CA LEU A 88 -1.58 7.67 12.54
C LEU A 88 -0.76 7.84 13.81
N LYS A 89 0.54 7.53 13.76
CA LYS A 89 1.45 7.73 14.89
C LYS A 89 1.48 9.18 15.36
N ILE A 90 1.53 10.14 14.43
CA ILE A 90 1.53 11.57 14.76
C ILE A 90 0.20 11.93 15.45
N ALA A 91 -0.92 11.57 14.84
CA ALA A 91 -2.26 11.85 15.36
C ALA A 91 -2.43 11.29 16.79
N MET A 92 -1.99 10.07 17.06
CA MET A 92 -2.11 9.49 18.42
C MET A 92 -1.13 10.08 19.44
N SER A 93 0.03 10.58 19.00
CA SER A 93 1.05 11.13 19.90
C SER A 93 0.73 12.53 20.43
N THR A 94 -0.23 13.21 19.82
CA THR A 94 -0.68 14.54 20.21
C THR A 94 -1.92 14.41 21.09
N GLU A 95 -1.76 14.40 22.41
CA GLU A 95 -2.84 14.42 23.43
C GLU A 95 -3.66 15.74 23.43
N THR A 96 -3.94 16.32 22.26
CA THR A 96 -4.60 17.65 22.14
C THR A 96 -5.86 17.56 21.30
N GLU A 97 -6.91 18.27 21.75
CA GLU A 97 -8.28 18.36 21.19
C GLU A 97 -8.38 18.84 19.72
N SER A 98 -7.29 18.94 18.98
CA SER A 98 -7.22 19.48 17.61
C SER A 98 -6.58 18.49 16.62
N ASN A 99 -6.98 17.22 16.67
CA ASN A 99 -6.60 16.23 15.66
C ASN A 99 -7.43 16.28 14.37
N SER A 100 -8.47 17.11 14.32
CA SER A 100 -9.41 17.17 13.21
C SER A 100 -8.76 17.56 11.87
N GLU A 101 -7.82 18.51 11.86
CA GLU A 101 -7.09 18.91 10.64
C GLU A 101 -6.18 17.79 10.13
N THR A 102 -5.42 17.15 11.02
CA THR A 102 -4.58 15.98 10.69
C THR A 102 -5.41 14.81 10.15
N VAL A 103 -6.55 14.53 10.78
CA VAL A 103 -7.50 13.49 10.35
C VAL A 103 -8.13 13.84 9.01
N SER A 104 -8.48 15.11 8.77
CA SER A 104 -9.01 15.57 7.48
C SER A 104 -7.98 15.38 6.36
N ILE A 105 -6.73 15.81 6.58
CA ILE A 105 -5.63 15.62 5.61
C ILE A 105 -5.40 14.13 5.33
N LEU A 106 -5.43 13.30 6.38
CA LEU A 106 -5.32 11.85 6.24
C LEU A 106 -6.45 11.30 5.36
N ASN A 107 -7.70 11.66 5.65
CA ASN A 107 -8.86 11.19 4.90
C ASN A 107 -8.87 11.63 3.43
N GLU A 108 -8.43 12.85 3.14
CA GLU A 108 -8.28 13.32 1.75
C GLU A 108 -7.23 12.50 0.98
N TRP A 109 -6.08 12.26 1.61
CA TRP A 109 -5.03 11.44 1.01
C TRP A 109 -5.48 9.98 0.82
N LEU A 110 -6.17 9.41 1.80
CA LEU A 110 -6.78 8.09 1.71
C LEU A 110 -7.80 8.00 0.56
N ALA A 111 -8.66 9.01 0.40
CA ALA A 111 -9.62 9.06 -0.70
C ALA A 111 -8.92 9.09 -2.07
N PHE A 112 -7.81 9.83 -2.19
CA PHE A 112 -6.96 9.81 -3.38
C PHE A 112 -6.39 8.41 -3.66
N ILE A 113 -5.85 7.74 -2.64
CA ILE A 113 -5.35 6.36 -2.76
C ILE A 113 -6.46 5.40 -3.21
N ASN A 114 -7.66 5.53 -2.66
CA ASN A 114 -8.78 4.67 -3.03
C ASN A 114 -9.15 4.81 -4.51
N ASN A 115 -9.15 6.03 -5.03
CA ASN A 115 -9.34 6.29 -6.46
C ASN A 115 -8.21 5.69 -7.31
N GLN A 116 -6.95 5.80 -6.85
CA GLN A 116 -5.81 5.22 -7.54
C GLN A 116 -5.90 3.68 -7.62
N CYS A 117 -6.41 3.04 -6.56
CA CYS A 117 -6.65 1.59 -6.55
C CYS A 117 -7.63 1.17 -7.65
N GLY A 118 -8.64 1.98 -7.96
CA GLY A 118 -9.58 1.72 -9.06
C GLY A 118 -8.87 1.61 -10.41
N TYR A 119 -8.03 2.59 -10.74
CA TYR A 119 -7.23 2.57 -11.98
C TYR A 119 -6.24 1.41 -12.02
N ASP A 120 -5.61 1.10 -10.89
CA ASP A 120 -4.66 -0.01 -10.82
C ASP A 120 -5.35 -1.38 -10.99
N ILE A 121 -6.60 -1.52 -10.50
CA ILE A 121 -7.43 -2.72 -10.73
C ILE A 121 -7.80 -2.83 -12.21
N GLU A 122 -8.27 -1.75 -12.84
CA GLU A 122 -8.62 -1.76 -14.28
C GLU A 122 -7.43 -2.21 -15.15
N TYR A 123 -6.25 -1.66 -14.87
CA TYR A 123 -5.01 -2.08 -15.53
C TYR A 123 -4.74 -3.58 -15.36
N LEU A 124 -4.85 -4.10 -14.13
CA LEU A 124 -4.60 -5.51 -13.85
C LEU A 124 -5.65 -6.43 -14.51
N GLU A 125 -6.89 -5.98 -14.65
CA GLU A 125 -7.94 -6.71 -15.38
C GLU A 125 -7.70 -6.74 -16.89
N GLU A 126 -7.13 -5.68 -17.47
CA GLU A 126 -6.71 -5.67 -18.86
C GLU A 126 -5.51 -6.60 -19.08
N ALA A 127 -4.47 -6.48 -18.25
CA ALA A 127 -3.29 -7.36 -18.31
C ALA A 127 -3.66 -8.85 -18.16
N LEU A 128 -4.66 -9.17 -17.34
CA LEU A 128 -5.16 -10.53 -17.16
C LEU A 128 -5.80 -11.11 -18.44
N LYS A 129 -6.43 -10.28 -19.27
CA LYS A 129 -7.02 -10.72 -20.55
C LYS A 129 -5.97 -11.00 -21.62
N GLU A 130 -4.81 -10.36 -21.51
CA GLU A 130 -3.74 -10.47 -22.50
C GLU A 130 -2.70 -11.54 -22.16
N SER A 131 -2.51 -11.87 -20.89
CA SER A 131 -1.51 -12.84 -20.47
C SER A 131 -2.01 -14.28 -20.63
N MET A 132 -1.14 -15.15 -21.18
CA MET A 132 -1.37 -16.59 -21.34
C MET A 132 -0.42 -17.42 -20.45
N ASP A 133 0.54 -16.79 -19.78
CA ASP A 133 1.48 -17.44 -18.88
C ASP A 133 0.86 -17.56 -17.48
N ASN A 134 0.63 -18.80 -17.04
CA ASN A 134 0.04 -19.10 -15.73
C ASN A 134 0.79 -18.44 -14.56
N GLU A 135 2.12 -18.35 -14.62
CA GLU A 135 2.89 -17.71 -13.55
C GLU A 135 2.68 -16.20 -13.53
N VAL A 136 2.50 -15.57 -14.69
CA VAL A 136 2.22 -14.13 -14.79
C VAL A 136 0.79 -13.85 -14.35
N ILE A 137 -0.16 -14.67 -14.78
CA ILE A 137 -1.56 -14.65 -14.33
C ILE A 137 -1.66 -14.75 -12.80
N GLU A 138 -0.88 -15.63 -12.17
CA GLU A 138 -0.81 -15.75 -10.72
C GLU A 138 -0.34 -14.45 -10.06
N GLN A 139 0.69 -13.80 -10.62
CA GLN A 139 1.17 -12.51 -10.12
C GLN A 139 0.15 -11.39 -10.31
N ILE A 140 -0.53 -11.35 -11.46
CA ILE A 140 -1.60 -10.37 -11.73
C ILE A 140 -2.72 -10.53 -10.71
N ASN A 141 -3.18 -11.76 -10.48
CA ASN A 141 -4.26 -12.03 -9.53
C ASN A 141 -3.87 -11.68 -8.09
N THR A 142 -2.64 -12.02 -7.68
CA THR A 142 -2.12 -11.64 -6.36
C THR A 142 -2.06 -10.13 -6.19
N ALA A 143 -1.54 -9.42 -7.19
CA ALA A 143 -1.48 -7.95 -7.17
C ALA A 143 -2.88 -7.34 -7.11
N LYS A 144 -3.81 -7.85 -7.92
CA LYS A 144 -5.19 -7.37 -7.97
C LYS A 144 -5.89 -7.54 -6.63
N GLU A 145 -5.70 -8.68 -5.98
CA GLU A 145 -6.25 -8.93 -4.64
C GLU A 145 -5.64 -7.99 -3.60
N ASN A 146 -4.32 -7.77 -3.65
CA ASN A 146 -3.66 -6.82 -2.76
C ASN A 146 -4.18 -5.38 -2.93
N ILE A 147 -4.39 -4.92 -4.16
CA ILE A 147 -4.95 -3.58 -4.42
C ILE A 147 -6.41 -3.48 -3.99
N LYS A 148 -7.23 -4.54 -4.19
CA LYS A 148 -8.61 -4.59 -3.67
C LYS A 148 -8.65 -4.50 -2.15
N ARG A 149 -7.78 -5.26 -1.47
CA ARG A 149 -7.62 -5.19 -0.01
C ARG A 149 -7.19 -3.81 0.43
N LEU A 150 -6.24 -3.17 -0.26
CA LEU A 150 -5.81 -1.81 0.05
C LEU A 150 -6.99 -0.82 -0.03
N SER A 151 -7.75 -0.85 -1.13
CA SER A 151 -8.93 -0.02 -1.33
C SER A 151 -9.98 -0.19 -0.22
N GLN A 152 -10.26 -1.45 0.16
CA GLN A 152 -11.18 -1.75 1.25
C GLN A 152 -10.67 -1.19 2.59
N ILE A 153 -9.43 -1.49 2.94
CA ILE A 153 -8.82 -1.08 4.21
C ILE A 153 -8.76 0.43 4.34
N VAL A 154 -8.41 1.12 3.25
CA VAL A 154 -8.38 2.58 3.20
C VAL A 154 -9.78 3.17 3.39
N SER A 155 -10.80 2.56 2.78
CA SER A 155 -12.20 2.98 2.97
C SER A 155 -12.67 2.76 4.42
N GLU A 156 -12.28 1.65 5.04
CA GLU A 156 -12.54 1.37 6.47
C GLU A 156 -11.84 2.41 7.36
N GLY A 157 -10.57 2.73 7.09
CA GLY A 157 -9.82 3.76 7.81
C GLY A 157 -10.48 5.14 7.74
N ILE A 158 -10.97 5.57 6.57
CA ILE A 158 -11.74 6.83 6.43
C ILE A 158 -12.97 6.82 7.34
N ASN A 159 -13.72 5.71 7.35
CA ASN A 159 -14.94 5.59 8.16
C ASN A 159 -14.63 5.65 9.67
N GLU A 160 -13.64 4.88 10.12
CA GLU A 160 -13.22 4.87 11.53
C GLU A 160 -12.71 6.25 11.97
N ASN A 161 -11.93 6.93 11.12
CA ASN A 161 -11.47 8.30 11.34
C ASN A 161 -12.62 9.31 11.48
N ASN A 162 -13.65 9.20 10.64
CA ASN A 162 -14.82 10.09 10.71
C ASN A 162 -15.67 9.85 11.97
N MET A 163 -15.77 8.60 12.44
CA MET A 163 -16.50 8.28 13.68
C MET A 163 -15.81 8.89 14.92
N MET A 164 -14.48 8.98 14.92
CA MET A 164 -13.75 9.66 16.00
C MET A 164 -13.97 11.18 16.00
N ALA A 165 -13.98 11.80 14.81
CA ALA A 165 -14.19 13.24 14.68
C ALA A 165 -15.64 13.70 14.97
N GLY A 166 -16.62 12.79 14.88
CA GLY A 166 -18.04 13.08 15.14
C GLY A 166 -18.49 12.89 16.60
N ASN A 167 -17.64 12.33 17.47
CA ASN A 167 -17.95 12.09 18.89
C ASN A 167 -17.47 13.23 19.82
N THR A 168 -17.03 14.35 19.26
CA THR A 168 -16.53 15.53 19.99
C THR A 168 -17.57 16.64 20.25
N ASP A 169 -18.87 16.35 20.07
CA ASP A 169 -19.97 17.30 20.35
C ASP A 169 -20.56 17.17 21.78
#